data_AF-A0A660ML63-F1
#
_entry.id   AF-A0A660ML63-F1
#
_cell.length_a   1.000
_cell.length_b   1.000
_cell.length_c   1.000
_cell.angle_alpha   90.00
_cell.angle_beta   90.00
_cell.angle_gamma   90.00
#
_symmetry.space_group_name_H-M   'P 1'
#
loop_
_entity.id
_entity.type
_entity.pdbx_description
1 polymer ?
#
loop_
_entity_poly.entity_id
_entity_poly.type
_entity_poly.pdbx_seq_one_letter_code
_entity_poly.pdbx_strand_id
1 'polypeptide(L)'
;GVITIGSLKNLRNLPGKLLVFMNADRDRYPARQNDERYNLIHLDKPRPGDNNREHEDLGALLDLISHAGEALWIYYNSHRDNQTQPPASPIQELLQYLDEQRERARQHLRDNGQADAAQNLPRDYHREHPADPFQPDEYETHPAPLWTKIRATLEQNAPPPSQNEPLSLWDTQRSCEARERGWGEGLNPNEQTKPASSLGDGGGVRPQTALPDSHTPYLETLANMPPSLRGGENGGGVRPQTSSPNSQPLYIHPERSGVCITQPFLPLQVPPALAADAAPQAPENLTLAQLVRDLQKPASAYARAHHIANTAAETLPESREPLALYGLNNWQADQHIITALEQNHPNPAAHIARLPAYPGGISGQIQLEQRLATYRARQQTLLTQANLTTWPAHREQALPFAEHASLTALLPADSATWPRLSASRAKPKHHARYWLEHLAWNATGARGTTLIHYADDTLLRLAPLPAAEALRQLRQWLAVREYLQQTLWLAPLELMQPYLEALDSDKATDKQTALIRAWIDDDREKHDSGDLWRHLWRGNEDALAATIAAALTTHAPLLQPLLTHSETSDAV
;
A
#
# COMPACT_ATOMS: atom_id res chain seq x y z
N GLY A 1 26.48 -21.52 32.32
CA GLY A 1 25.44 -21.10 33.28
C GLY A 1 24.08 -21.25 32.61
N VAL A 2 22.99 -21.24 33.39
CA VAL A 2 21.62 -21.15 32.87
C VAL A 2 21.18 -19.69 32.94
N ILE A 3 20.50 -19.19 31.90
CA ILE A 3 19.88 -17.86 31.89
C ILE A 3 18.41 -18.04 32.27
N THR A 4 17.97 -17.33 33.31
CA THR A 4 16.57 -17.36 33.77
C THR A 4 15.88 -16.06 33.34
N ILE A 5 14.78 -16.16 32.60
CA ILE A 5 13.98 -15.02 32.15
C ILE A 5 12.58 -15.16 32.74
N GLY A 6 12.05 -14.07 33.29
CA GLY A 6 10.76 -14.06 33.98
C GLY A 6 10.34 -12.64 34.36
N SER A 7 9.15 -12.51 34.94
CA SER A 7 8.69 -11.22 35.48
C SER A 7 9.45 -10.85 36.76
N LEU A 8 9.56 -9.55 37.02
CA LEU A 8 10.20 -9.01 38.24
C LEU A 8 9.63 -9.64 39.52
N LYS A 9 8.32 -9.87 39.58
CA LYS A 9 7.63 -10.50 40.72
C LYS A 9 7.98 -11.98 40.90
N ASN A 10 8.14 -12.72 39.80
CA ASN A 10 8.40 -14.17 39.85
C ASN A 10 9.86 -14.51 40.15
N LEU A 11 10.79 -13.59 39.89
CA LEU A 11 12.23 -13.77 40.12
C LEU A 11 12.75 -13.06 41.39
N ARG A 12 11.83 -12.63 42.26
CA ARG A 12 12.15 -11.92 43.51
C ARG A 12 13.01 -12.80 44.44
N ASN A 13 14.00 -12.18 45.10
CA ASN A 13 14.95 -12.81 46.04
C ASN A 13 15.80 -13.95 45.46
N LEU A 14 15.96 -14.04 44.13
CA LEU A 14 16.91 -14.97 43.52
C LEU A 14 18.32 -14.33 43.45
N PRO A 15 19.32 -14.83 44.20
CA PRO A 15 20.68 -14.32 44.12
C PRO A 15 21.32 -14.68 42.78
N GLY A 16 21.92 -13.69 42.13
CA GLY A 16 22.59 -13.85 40.84
C GLY A 16 23.88 -13.03 40.78
N LYS A 17 24.92 -13.57 40.12
CA LYS A 17 26.15 -12.81 39.83
C LYS A 17 25.84 -11.58 38.98
N LEU A 18 25.13 -11.78 37.88
CA LEU A 18 24.56 -10.74 37.05
C LEU A 18 23.03 -10.79 37.16
N LEU A 19 22.42 -9.67 37.51
CA LEU A 19 20.97 -9.46 37.38
C LEU A 19 20.71 -8.42 36.29
N VAL A 20 19.71 -8.65 35.45
CA VAL A 20 19.34 -7.77 34.34
C VAL A 20 17.87 -7.42 34.43
N PHE A 21 17.58 -6.12 34.52
CA PHE A 21 16.24 -5.56 34.50
C PHE A 21 16.00 -4.85 33.16
N MET A 22 14.90 -5.17 32.49
CA MET A 22 14.59 -4.66 31.14
C MET A 22 13.24 -3.94 31.11
N ASN A 23 13.13 -2.92 30.25
CA ASN A 23 11.96 -2.05 30.11
C ASN A 23 11.61 -1.31 31.41
N ALA A 24 12.61 -0.72 32.06
CA ALA A 24 12.45 0.18 33.19
C ALA A 24 11.92 1.57 32.75
N ASP A 25 10.91 1.56 31.89
CA ASP A 25 10.35 2.72 31.20
C ASP A 25 9.33 3.44 32.10
N ARG A 26 9.28 4.78 32.04
CA ARG A 26 8.36 5.61 32.85
C ARG A 26 6.88 5.26 32.73
N ASP A 27 6.45 4.76 31.56
CA ASP A 27 5.06 4.36 31.32
C ASP A 27 4.74 2.93 31.80
N ARG A 28 5.77 2.14 32.13
CA ARG A 28 5.66 0.68 32.34
C ARG A 28 6.07 0.23 33.73
N TYR A 29 7.01 0.92 34.37
CA TYR A 29 7.51 0.63 35.70
C TYR A 29 7.47 1.90 36.58
N PRO A 30 7.01 1.82 37.84
CA PRO A 30 6.32 0.68 38.47
C PRO A 30 4.97 0.39 37.79
N ALA A 31 4.50 -0.86 37.86
CA ALA A 31 3.22 -1.24 37.27
C ALA A 31 2.06 -0.60 38.05
N ARG A 32 1.39 0.37 37.42
CA ARG A 32 0.25 1.09 38.01
C ARG A 32 -0.85 0.11 38.46
N GLN A 33 -1.43 0.36 39.63
CA GLN A 33 -2.65 -0.30 40.07
C GLN A 33 -3.79 0.07 39.10
N ASN A 34 -4.59 -0.90 38.66
CA ASN A 34 -5.84 -0.60 37.96
C ASN A 34 -6.83 0.00 38.95
N ASP A 35 -7.53 1.06 38.56
CA ASP A 35 -8.64 1.66 39.31
C ASP A 35 -9.88 0.73 39.25
N GLU A 36 -9.88 -0.29 40.10
CA GLU A 36 -11.02 -1.16 40.32
C GLU A 36 -12.07 -0.40 41.15
N ARG A 37 -13.00 0.26 40.47
CA ARG A 37 -14.08 1.10 41.05
C ARG A 37 -14.98 0.43 42.11
N TYR A 38 -14.86 -0.89 42.29
CA TYR A 38 -15.58 -1.68 43.28
C TYR A 38 -14.67 -2.17 44.43
N ASN A 39 -13.37 -1.91 44.39
CA ASN A 39 -12.44 -2.25 45.46
C ASN A 39 -12.51 -1.22 46.59
N LEU A 40 -13.39 -1.49 47.57
CA LEU A 40 -13.62 -0.64 48.73
C LEU A 40 -12.39 -0.45 49.63
N ILE A 41 -11.35 -1.29 49.50
CA ILE A 41 -10.11 -1.19 50.29
C ILE A 41 -9.40 0.14 50.00
N HIS A 42 -9.48 0.65 48.77
CA HIS A 42 -8.86 1.93 48.38
C HIS A 42 -9.60 3.19 48.89
N LEU A 43 -10.81 3.04 49.45
CA LEU A 43 -11.58 4.14 50.04
C LEU A 43 -11.28 4.37 51.53
N ASP A 44 -10.65 3.39 52.17
CA ASP A 44 -10.32 3.39 53.59
C ASP A 44 -8.82 3.73 53.80
N LYS A 45 -8.39 3.94 55.06
CA LYS A 45 -6.95 4.14 55.33
C LYS A 45 -6.16 2.85 55.06
N PRO A 46 -5.04 2.89 54.32
CA PRO A 46 -4.20 1.71 54.08
C PRO A 46 -3.77 1.02 55.37
N ARG A 47 -3.79 -0.31 55.36
CA ARG A 47 -3.48 -1.18 56.51
C ARG A 47 -2.28 -2.08 56.18
N PRO A 48 -1.48 -2.48 57.20
CA PRO A 48 -0.42 -3.48 57.00
C PRO A 48 -1.01 -4.79 56.45
N GLY A 49 -0.50 -5.24 55.31
CA GLY A 49 -0.98 -6.44 54.60
C GLY A 49 -1.84 -6.17 53.36
N ASP A 50 -2.24 -4.92 53.11
CA ASP A 50 -2.94 -4.54 51.87
C ASP A 50 -2.02 -4.75 50.66
N ASN A 51 -2.54 -5.35 49.59
CA ASN A 51 -1.78 -5.50 48.34
C ASN A 51 -1.77 -4.19 47.54
N ASN A 52 -0.57 -3.68 47.28
CA ASN A 52 -0.35 -2.57 46.36
C ASN A 52 0.74 -2.98 45.35
N ARG A 53 0.36 -3.07 44.06
CA ARG A 53 1.22 -3.61 42.99
C ARG A 53 2.45 -2.75 42.72
N GLU A 54 2.33 -1.44 42.91
CA GLU A 54 3.42 -0.47 42.79
C GLU A 54 4.41 -0.65 43.95
N HIS A 55 3.94 -0.81 45.18
CA HIS A 55 4.82 -1.08 46.33
C HIS A 55 5.50 -2.46 46.23
N GLU A 56 4.82 -3.48 45.68
CA GLU A 56 5.43 -4.78 45.37
C GLU A 56 6.58 -4.64 44.35
N ASP A 57 6.37 -3.86 43.28
CA ASP A 57 7.35 -3.60 42.23
C ASP A 57 8.57 -2.82 42.76
N LEU A 58 8.34 -1.75 43.53
CA LEU A 58 9.38 -0.98 44.21
C LEU A 58 10.20 -1.85 45.17
N GLY A 59 9.52 -2.71 45.95
CA GLY A 59 10.19 -3.68 46.81
C GLY A 59 11.04 -4.68 46.03
N ALA A 60 10.56 -5.15 44.88
CA ALA A 60 11.31 -6.08 44.04
C ALA A 60 12.54 -5.42 43.38
N LEU A 61 12.52 -4.12 43.08
CA LEU A 61 13.72 -3.37 42.66
C LEU A 61 14.76 -3.26 43.79
N LEU A 62 14.34 -2.99 45.03
CA LEU A 62 15.26 -3.02 46.18
C LEU A 62 15.86 -4.41 46.39
N ASP A 63 15.08 -5.47 46.16
CA ASP A 63 15.59 -6.84 46.22
C ASP A 63 16.57 -7.13 45.07
N LEU A 64 16.34 -6.64 43.84
CA LEU A 64 17.33 -6.73 42.75
C LEU A 64 18.66 -6.05 43.12
N ILE A 65 18.60 -4.84 43.68
CA ILE A 65 19.79 -4.09 44.10
C ILE A 65 20.53 -4.83 45.23
N SER A 66 19.80 -5.44 46.16
CA SER A 66 20.36 -6.12 47.33
C SER A 66 20.92 -7.52 47.04
N HIS A 67 20.42 -8.21 46.00
CA HIS A 67 20.79 -9.59 45.65
C HIS A 67 21.72 -9.69 44.42
N ALA A 68 22.07 -8.58 43.78
CA ALA A 68 23.06 -8.54 42.69
C ALA A 68 24.48 -8.75 43.25
N GLY A 69 25.12 -9.87 42.88
CA GLY A 69 26.41 -10.27 43.46
C GLY A 69 27.64 -9.63 42.83
N GLU A 70 27.66 -9.42 41.51
CA GLU A 70 28.77 -8.84 40.76
C GLU A 70 28.34 -7.62 39.92
N ALA A 71 27.16 -7.68 39.30
CA ALA A 71 26.62 -6.57 38.50
C ALA A 71 25.08 -6.56 38.44
N LEU A 72 24.51 -5.36 38.30
CA LEU A 72 23.12 -5.10 37.98
C LEU A 72 23.07 -4.24 36.71
N TRP A 73 22.38 -4.70 35.67
CA TRP A 73 22.13 -3.93 34.45
C TRP A 73 20.66 -3.53 34.38
N ILE A 74 20.39 -2.27 34.06
CA ILE A 74 19.03 -1.73 33.95
C ILE A 74 18.88 -1.08 32.57
N TYR A 75 17.95 -1.61 31.77
CA TYR A 75 17.65 -1.13 30.42
C TYR A 75 16.27 -0.47 30.38
N TYR A 76 16.22 0.69 29.73
CA TYR A 76 14.99 1.40 29.40
C TYR A 76 15.06 1.94 27.96
N ASN A 77 13.91 2.22 27.37
CA ASN A 77 13.80 2.77 26.03
C ASN A 77 13.95 4.30 26.10
N SER A 78 15.11 4.82 25.72
CA SER A 78 15.41 6.27 25.77
C SER A 78 14.63 7.11 24.76
N HIS A 79 13.99 6.48 23.77
CA HIS A 79 13.23 7.16 22.72
C HIS A 79 11.91 6.44 22.42
N ARG A 80 10.85 7.22 22.23
CA ARG A 80 9.53 6.77 21.75
C ARG A 80 8.93 7.83 20.85
N ASP A 81 8.46 7.44 19.66
CA ASP A 81 7.91 8.37 18.66
C ASP A 81 8.84 9.56 18.34
N ASN A 82 10.15 9.28 18.29
CA ASN A 82 11.25 10.23 18.13
C ASN A 82 11.35 11.33 19.21
N GLN A 83 10.72 11.13 20.38
CA GLN A 83 10.88 11.96 21.57
C GLN A 83 11.70 11.22 22.62
N THR A 84 12.65 11.93 23.25
CA THR A 84 13.45 11.40 24.35
C THR A 84 12.56 11.11 25.56
N GLN A 85 12.63 9.89 26.06
CA GLN A 85 11.92 9.42 27.25
C GLN A 85 12.92 9.22 28.39
N PRO A 86 12.69 9.78 29.59
CA PRO A 86 13.50 9.46 30.74
C PRO A 86 13.15 8.06 31.28
N PRO A 87 14.04 7.42 32.07
CA PRO A 87 13.73 6.15 32.71
C PRO A 87 12.62 6.32 33.76
N ALA A 88 12.14 5.23 34.33
CA ALA A 88 11.17 5.27 35.43
C ALA A 88 11.68 6.07 36.65
N SER A 89 10.77 6.73 37.39
CA SER A 89 11.11 7.58 38.55
C SER A 89 12.07 6.90 39.54
N PRO A 90 11.87 5.63 39.97
CA PRO A 90 12.77 4.99 40.93
C PRO A 90 14.19 4.77 40.38
N ILE A 91 14.36 4.74 39.06
CA ILE A 91 15.66 4.65 38.40
C ILE A 91 16.31 6.04 38.31
N GLN A 92 15.53 7.10 38.06
CA GLN A 92 16.02 8.48 38.14
C GLN A 92 16.52 8.80 39.56
N GLU A 93 15.74 8.42 40.57
CA GLU A 93 16.08 8.58 42.00
C GLU A 93 17.35 7.79 42.37
N LEU A 94 17.52 6.57 41.85
CA LEU A 94 18.73 5.77 42.03
C LEU A 94 19.96 6.43 41.39
N LEU A 95 19.84 6.94 40.15
CA LEU A 95 20.94 7.64 39.47
C LEU A 95 21.35 8.92 40.22
N GLN A 96 20.37 9.74 40.62
CA GLN A 96 20.59 10.94 41.44
C GLN A 96 21.30 10.60 42.76
N TYR A 97 20.87 9.54 43.45
CA TYR A 97 21.52 9.10 44.69
C TYR A 97 22.98 8.67 44.48
N LEU A 98 23.29 7.96 43.38
CA LEU A 98 24.64 7.55 43.04
C LEU A 98 25.55 8.74 42.75
N ASP A 99 25.07 9.75 42.02
CA ASP A 99 25.81 10.99 41.76
C ASP A 99 26.08 11.78 43.05
N GLU A 100 25.12 11.84 43.98
CA GLU A 100 25.34 12.45 45.31
C GLU A 100 26.38 11.72 46.14
N GLN A 101 26.35 10.38 46.20
CA GLN A 101 27.37 9.62 46.94
C GLN A 101 28.76 9.78 46.30
N ARG A 102 28.82 9.85 44.97
CA ARG A 102 30.05 10.08 44.21
C ARG A 102 30.67 11.44 44.54
N GLU A 103 29.89 12.52 44.56
CA GLU A 103 30.46 13.85 44.86
C GLU A 103 30.85 13.98 46.35
N ARG A 104 30.10 13.35 47.28
CA ARG A 104 30.53 13.24 48.70
C ARG A 104 31.87 12.49 48.83
N ALA A 105 32.02 11.35 48.16
CA ALA A 105 33.28 10.60 48.15
C ALA A 105 34.42 11.42 47.52
N ARG A 106 34.14 12.15 46.44
CA ARG A 106 35.10 13.03 45.78
C ARG A 106 35.58 14.15 46.69
N GLN A 107 34.68 14.78 47.44
CA GLN A 107 35.03 15.83 48.40
C GLN A 107 35.90 15.28 49.53
N HIS A 108 35.53 14.15 50.14
CA HIS A 108 36.35 13.48 51.16
C HIS A 108 37.76 13.12 50.66
N LEU A 109 37.91 12.70 49.40
CA LEU A 109 39.23 12.39 48.81
C LEU A 109 40.06 13.67 48.56
N ARG A 110 39.43 14.79 48.18
CA ARG A 110 40.10 16.10 48.08
C ARG A 110 40.59 16.59 49.45
N ASP A 111 39.74 16.53 50.46
CA ASP A 111 40.03 17.02 51.82
C ASP A 111 41.17 16.24 52.48
N ASN A 112 41.30 14.94 52.17
CA ASN A 112 42.41 14.08 52.61
C ASN A 112 43.69 14.21 51.75
N GLY A 113 43.74 15.15 50.79
CA GLY A 113 44.90 15.34 49.91
C GLY A 113 45.10 14.26 48.85
N GLN A 114 44.12 13.37 48.65
CA GLN A 114 44.17 12.24 47.72
C GLN A 114 43.46 12.55 46.40
N ALA A 115 43.77 13.72 45.81
CA ALA A 115 43.12 14.21 44.59
C ALA A 115 43.24 13.25 43.39
N ASP A 116 44.32 12.48 43.30
CA ASP A 116 44.52 11.48 42.24
C ASP A 116 43.58 10.27 42.39
N ALA A 117 43.30 9.85 43.63
CA ALA A 117 42.34 8.77 43.88
C ALA A 117 40.90 9.16 43.50
N ALA A 118 40.56 10.46 43.59
CA ALA A 118 39.26 10.99 43.15
C ALA A 118 39.05 10.87 41.63
N GLN A 119 40.11 10.65 40.83
CA GLN A 119 39.99 10.43 39.39
C GLN A 119 39.46 9.03 39.03
N ASN A 120 39.58 8.07 39.95
CA ASN A 120 39.21 6.66 39.79
C ASN A 120 37.75 6.35 40.20
N LEU A 121 37.01 7.35 40.71
CA LEU A 121 35.58 7.20 40.93
C LEU A 121 34.87 6.91 39.60
N PRO A 122 33.88 5.99 39.54
CA PRO A 122 33.11 5.74 38.33
C PRO A 122 32.56 7.06 37.77
N ARG A 123 32.66 7.26 36.46
CA ARG A 123 32.28 8.52 35.83
C ARG A 123 30.89 8.46 35.22
N ASP A 124 30.56 7.33 34.59
CA ASP A 124 29.38 7.18 33.74
C ASP A 124 28.62 5.89 34.12
N TYR A 125 27.41 6.05 34.66
CA TYR A 125 26.49 4.95 34.98
C TYR A 125 25.43 4.72 33.88
N HIS A 126 25.25 5.70 33.00
CA HIS A 126 24.31 5.67 31.89
C HIS A 126 25.07 5.47 30.57
N ARG A 127 24.54 4.62 29.68
CA ARG A 127 25.08 4.36 28.34
C ARG A 127 23.93 4.32 27.35
N GLU A 128 24.08 5.03 26.24
CA GLU A 128 23.15 4.97 25.12
C GLU A 128 23.66 3.97 24.09
N HIS A 129 22.78 3.07 23.65
CA HIS A 129 23.04 2.12 22.58
C HIS A 129 22.35 2.60 21.29
N PRO A 130 22.89 2.28 20.10
CA PRO A 130 22.28 2.69 18.84
C PRO A 130 20.89 2.07 18.64
N ALA A 131 20.03 2.79 17.91
CA ALA A 131 18.64 2.36 17.66
C ALA A 131 18.52 1.19 16.66
N ASP A 132 19.58 0.93 15.88
CA ASP A 132 19.65 -0.19 14.95
C ASP A 132 20.95 -1.00 15.20
N PRO A 133 20.98 -2.30 14.85
CA PRO A 133 22.15 -3.16 15.09
C PRO A 133 23.23 -3.03 14.02
N PHE A 134 23.05 -2.17 13.02
CA PHE A 134 23.98 -1.96 11.90
C PHE A 134 24.97 -0.82 12.19
N GLN A 135 24.62 0.11 13.07
CA GLN A 135 25.56 1.10 13.59
C GLN A 135 26.61 0.44 14.51
N PRO A 136 27.86 0.93 14.52
CA PRO A 136 28.85 0.51 15.50
C PRO A 136 28.48 1.07 16.89
N ASP A 137 28.50 0.20 17.89
CA ASP A 137 28.33 0.56 19.31
C ASP A 137 29.71 0.56 19.99
N GLU A 138 30.08 1.67 20.64
CA GLU A 138 31.37 1.84 21.33
C GLU A 138 31.59 0.79 22.44
N TYR A 139 30.50 0.25 22.99
CA TYR A 139 30.53 -0.73 24.08
C TYR A 139 30.39 -2.19 23.59
N GLU A 140 30.26 -2.42 22.28
CA GLU A 140 30.12 -3.76 21.71
C GLU A 140 31.49 -4.46 21.59
N THR A 141 31.74 -5.42 22.48
CA THR A 141 33.01 -6.17 22.49
C THR A 141 33.16 -7.17 21.33
N HIS A 142 32.05 -7.67 20.79
CA HIS A 142 32.02 -8.67 19.73
C HIS A 142 30.80 -8.44 18.83
N PRO A 143 30.96 -7.92 17.60
CA PRO A 143 29.83 -7.65 16.72
C PRO A 143 29.12 -8.95 16.31
N ALA A 144 27.79 -8.95 16.36
CA ALA A 144 27.02 -10.13 15.99
C ALA A 144 27.28 -10.53 14.51
N PRO A 145 27.65 -11.78 14.21
CA PRO A 145 28.26 -12.15 12.92
C PRO A 145 27.30 -12.03 11.72
N LEU A 146 25.99 -11.98 11.96
CA LEU A 146 24.98 -11.72 10.94
C LEU A 146 25.01 -10.28 10.39
N TRP A 147 25.54 -9.32 11.15
CA TRP A 147 25.56 -7.91 10.77
C TRP A 147 26.87 -7.46 10.14
N THR A 148 27.98 -8.18 10.34
CA THR A 148 29.33 -7.78 9.89
C THR A 148 29.40 -7.43 8.40
N LYS A 149 28.71 -8.22 7.55
CA LYS A 149 28.64 -7.93 6.11
C LYS A 149 27.88 -6.65 5.79
N ILE A 150 26.76 -6.41 6.49
CA ILE A 150 25.91 -5.24 6.29
C ILE A 150 26.66 -3.97 6.74
N ARG A 151 27.29 -4.00 7.92
CA ARG A 151 28.13 -2.89 8.41
C ARG A 151 29.23 -2.54 7.41
N ALA A 152 30.01 -3.53 6.96
CA ALA A 152 31.08 -3.33 5.98
C ALA A 152 30.56 -2.77 4.63
N THR A 153 29.36 -3.16 4.17
CA THR A 153 28.75 -2.59 2.96
C THR A 153 28.27 -1.15 3.17
N LEU A 154 27.72 -0.81 4.34
CA LEU A 154 27.32 0.55 4.68
C LEU A 154 28.52 1.49 4.83
N GLU A 155 29.60 1.02 5.47
CA GLU A 155 30.86 1.75 5.61
C GLU A 155 31.53 2.01 4.25
N GLN A 156 31.49 1.06 3.31
CA GLN A 156 32.03 1.21 1.95
C GLN A 156 31.21 2.16 1.08
N ASN A 157 29.89 2.24 1.30
CA ASN A 157 28.98 3.12 0.55
C ASN A 157 28.72 4.45 1.27
N ALA A 158 29.38 4.72 2.40
CA ALA A 158 29.34 6.02 3.04
C ALA A 158 30.01 7.06 2.12
N PRO A 159 29.37 8.20 1.82
CA PRO A 159 30.01 9.24 1.03
C PRO A 159 31.28 9.73 1.73
N PRO A 160 32.37 10.01 1.00
CA PRO A 160 33.58 10.56 1.61
C PRO A 160 33.24 11.89 2.28
N PRO A 161 33.80 12.20 3.46
CA PRO A 161 33.45 13.40 4.20
C PRO A 161 33.74 14.65 3.36
N SER A 162 32.69 15.34 2.94
CA SER A 162 32.75 16.60 2.21
C SER A 162 33.38 17.66 3.13
N GLN A 163 34.62 18.04 2.86
CA GLN A 163 35.38 18.98 3.69
C GLN A 163 34.84 20.43 3.72
N ASN A 164 33.62 20.69 3.19
CA ASN A 164 33.01 22.02 3.11
C ASN A 164 31.47 21.99 3.15
N GLU A 165 30.87 21.23 4.06
CA GLU A 165 29.52 21.55 4.56
C GLU A 165 29.61 21.81 6.07
N PRO A 166 28.98 22.89 6.60
CA PRO A 166 28.83 23.04 8.03
C PRO A 166 27.95 21.90 8.55
N LEU A 167 28.47 21.16 9.53
CA LEU A 167 27.78 20.05 10.21
C LEU A 167 26.30 20.39 10.43
N SER A 168 25.43 19.46 10.03
CA SER A 168 23.99 19.62 10.27
C SER A 168 23.74 19.90 11.75
N LEU A 169 22.72 20.71 12.04
CA LEU A 169 22.35 21.12 13.41
C LEU A 169 22.06 19.95 14.37
N TRP A 170 22.08 18.71 13.89
CA TRP A 170 21.79 17.50 14.66
C TRP A 170 23.06 16.85 15.26
N ASP A 171 24.26 17.19 14.75
CA ASP A 171 25.53 16.62 15.22
C ASP A 171 26.26 17.52 16.22
N THR A 172 26.16 18.85 16.06
CA THR A 172 26.77 19.83 16.97
C THR A 172 26.07 19.90 18.33
N GLN A 173 24.79 19.53 18.43
CA GLN A 173 24.02 19.59 19.67
C GLN A 173 24.50 18.53 20.70
N ARG A 174 24.85 17.32 20.23
CA ARG A 174 25.29 16.20 21.10
C ARG A 174 26.63 16.43 21.80
N SER A 175 27.54 17.19 21.20
CA SER A 175 28.90 17.39 21.75
C SER A 175 29.01 18.55 22.77
N CYS A 176 28.05 19.47 22.79
CA CYS A 176 28.10 20.67 23.62
C CYS A 176 27.23 20.60 24.89
N GLU A 177 26.09 19.90 24.87
CA GLU A 177 25.19 19.85 26.04
C GLU A 177 25.69 18.90 27.15
N ALA A 178 26.60 17.98 26.85
CA ALA A 178 27.16 17.00 27.80
C ALA A 178 28.25 17.55 28.75
N ARG A 179 28.69 18.82 28.60
CA ARG A 179 29.91 19.32 29.29
C ARG A 179 29.70 20.34 30.42
N GLU A 180 28.52 20.94 30.57
CA GLU A 180 28.29 22.04 31.55
C GLU A 180 26.99 21.99 32.38
N ARG A 181 26.35 20.82 32.57
CA ARG A 181 25.30 20.68 33.60
C ARG A 181 25.65 19.62 34.62
N GLY A 182 26.48 20.02 35.59
CA GLY A 182 26.47 19.37 36.90
C GLY A 182 25.13 19.62 37.59
N TRP A 183 24.60 18.60 38.25
CA TRP A 183 23.41 18.73 39.09
C TRP A 183 23.68 19.71 40.23
N GLY A 184 22.96 20.83 40.27
CA GLY A 184 23.12 21.88 41.28
C GLY A 184 22.02 22.94 41.16
N GLU A 185 21.36 23.23 42.27
CA GLU A 185 20.19 24.12 42.33
C GLU A 185 20.54 25.60 42.12
N GLY A 186 19.53 26.38 41.71
CA GLY A 186 19.67 27.82 41.50
C GLY A 186 18.34 28.56 41.44
N LEU A 187 17.52 28.47 42.50
CA LEU A 187 16.40 29.40 42.70
C LEU A 187 16.93 30.82 42.88
N ASN A 188 16.37 31.80 42.18
CA ASN A 188 16.41 33.19 42.60
C ASN A 188 15.05 33.86 42.30
N PRO A 189 14.40 34.54 43.28
CA PRO A 189 13.09 35.13 43.08
C PRO A 189 13.18 36.56 42.54
N ASN A 190 12.00 37.18 42.36
CA ASN A 190 11.79 38.59 41.98
C ASN A 190 12.05 38.92 40.49
N GLU A 191 10.98 39.05 39.67
CA GLU A 191 10.35 40.36 39.42
C GLU A 191 9.08 40.29 38.53
N GLN A 192 7.95 40.60 39.17
CA GLN A 192 6.93 41.57 38.72
C GLN A 192 6.22 41.42 37.35
N THR A 193 4.97 40.93 37.37
CA THR A 193 3.98 41.19 36.30
C THR A 193 2.56 41.48 36.84
N LYS A 194 2.14 42.76 36.81
CA LYS A 194 0.74 43.29 36.71
C LYS A 194 0.75 44.82 37.00
N PRO A 195 -0.28 45.63 36.63
CA PRO A 195 -1.61 45.27 36.09
C PRO A 195 -2.18 46.12 34.90
N ALA A 196 -3.36 45.69 34.41
CA ALA A 196 -4.44 46.47 33.74
C ALA A 196 -4.18 47.04 32.31
N SER A 197 -5.15 47.20 31.38
CA SER A 197 -6.63 47.10 31.36
C SER A 197 -7.12 46.77 29.91
N SER A 198 -8.40 46.71 29.46
CA SER A 198 -9.76 46.90 30.03
C SER A 198 -10.87 46.27 29.13
N LEU A 199 -12.07 46.09 29.70
CA LEU A 199 -13.46 46.21 29.14
C LEU A 199 -13.83 45.85 27.67
N GLY A 200 -14.92 45.08 27.47
CA GLY A 200 -15.92 45.37 26.41
C GLY A 200 -16.68 44.25 25.67
N ASP A 201 -17.70 43.65 26.31
CA ASP A 201 -19.00 43.13 25.78
C ASP A 201 -19.22 42.09 24.64
N GLY A 202 -20.25 41.24 24.89
CA GLY A 202 -21.07 40.48 23.91
C GLY A 202 -20.56 39.09 23.45
N GLY A 203 -21.31 37.98 23.44
CA GLY A 203 -22.68 37.67 23.89
C GLY A 203 -23.37 36.63 22.96
N GLY A 204 -23.95 35.52 23.47
CA GLY A 204 -24.95 34.72 22.72
C GLY A 204 -24.76 33.20 22.54
N VAL A 205 -25.05 32.43 23.60
CA VAL A 205 -25.69 31.09 23.68
C VAL A 205 -26.09 30.33 22.39
N ARG A 206 -25.79 29.01 22.34
CA ARG A 206 -26.73 27.96 21.82
C ARG A 206 -26.64 26.64 22.63
N PRO A 207 -27.70 25.79 22.67
CA PRO A 207 -27.93 24.86 23.78
C PRO A 207 -27.78 23.36 23.46
N GLN A 208 -27.78 22.55 24.52
CA GLN A 208 -27.96 21.09 24.51
C GLN A 208 -29.44 20.71 24.45
N THR A 209 -29.76 19.52 23.93
CA THR A 209 -30.93 18.73 24.38
C THR A 209 -30.69 17.24 24.17
N ALA A 210 -31.23 16.41 25.07
CA ALA A 210 -31.01 14.97 25.15
C ALA A 210 -32.17 14.13 24.56
N LEU A 211 -31.93 12.82 24.38
CA LEU A 211 -32.97 11.80 24.20
C LEU A 211 -32.67 10.57 25.10
N PRO A 212 -33.68 9.77 25.51
CA PRO A 212 -33.64 9.02 26.77
C PRO A 212 -33.60 7.49 26.66
N ASP A 213 -33.36 6.83 27.79
CA ASP A 213 -33.55 5.39 28.02
C ASP A 213 -35.03 4.97 27.98
N SER A 214 -35.35 3.74 27.55
CA SER A 214 -35.79 2.65 28.47
C SER A 214 -36.40 1.40 27.79
N HIS A 215 -36.12 0.27 28.45
CA HIS A 215 -36.46 -1.15 28.23
C HIS A 215 -37.87 -1.57 27.76
N THR A 216 -37.95 -2.79 27.19
CA THR A 216 -38.88 -3.86 27.67
C THR A 216 -38.39 -5.29 27.27
N PRO A 217 -38.75 -6.39 27.99
CA PRO A 217 -38.18 -7.75 27.84
C PRO A 217 -39.20 -8.87 27.49
N TYR A 218 -38.83 -10.16 27.69
CA TYR A 218 -39.56 -11.47 27.60
C TYR A 218 -39.15 -12.39 26.42
N LEU A 219 -39.17 -13.74 26.49
CA LEU A 219 -38.80 -14.73 27.55
C LEU A 219 -38.69 -16.14 26.89
N GLU A 220 -37.79 -16.99 27.41
CA GLU A 220 -37.62 -18.47 27.26
C GLU A 220 -38.24 -19.30 26.11
N THR A 221 -37.41 -20.19 25.53
CA THR A 221 -37.73 -21.64 25.49
C THR A 221 -36.43 -22.47 25.53
N LEU A 222 -36.41 -23.53 26.35
CA LEU A 222 -35.28 -24.47 26.53
C LEU A 222 -35.45 -25.76 25.73
N ALA A 223 -34.33 -26.49 25.61
CA ALA A 223 -34.18 -27.94 25.37
C ALA A 223 -33.90 -28.42 23.93
N ASN A 224 -32.65 -28.85 23.68
CA ASN A 224 -32.32 -30.25 23.36
C ASN A 224 -30.79 -30.53 23.42
N MET A 225 -30.38 -31.27 24.47
CA MET A 225 -29.35 -32.33 24.61
C MET A 225 -28.25 -32.61 23.55
N PRO A 226 -27.13 -33.31 23.88
CA PRO A 226 -26.45 -33.53 25.18
C PRO A 226 -24.88 -33.34 25.05
N PRO A 227 -23.98 -33.84 25.95
CA PRO A 227 -22.67 -33.19 26.16
C PRO A 227 -21.42 -33.95 25.68
N SER A 228 -20.28 -33.25 25.59
CA SER A 228 -18.93 -33.83 25.54
C SER A 228 -17.94 -33.10 26.46
N LEU A 229 -17.08 -33.89 27.11
CA LEU A 229 -16.30 -33.57 28.31
C LEU A 229 -14.93 -32.90 28.05
N ARG A 230 -14.44 -32.18 29.09
CA ARG A 230 -13.06 -31.69 29.33
C ARG A 230 -12.59 -30.52 28.42
N GLY A 231 -11.85 -29.55 28.95
CA GLY A 231 -11.42 -29.28 30.33
C GLY A 231 -11.20 -27.78 30.51
N GLY A 232 -11.44 -27.27 31.72
CA GLY A 232 -11.35 -25.83 31.96
C GLY A 232 -9.92 -25.38 32.25
N GLU A 233 -9.57 -24.18 31.79
CA GLU A 233 -8.59 -23.33 32.45
C GLU A 233 -8.92 -21.86 32.17
N ASN A 234 -8.84 -21.01 33.20
CA ASN A 234 -9.20 -19.60 33.13
C ASN A 234 -8.02 -18.79 32.57
N GLY A 235 -8.24 -18.04 31.48
CA GLY A 235 -7.26 -17.12 30.91
C GLY A 235 -7.92 -15.85 30.41
N GLY A 236 -7.66 -14.72 31.08
CA GLY A 236 -8.27 -13.44 30.75
C GLY A 236 -7.68 -12.80 29.47
N GLY A 237 -8.57 -12.56 28.50
CA GLY A 237 -8.53 -11.52 27.47
C GLY A 237 -7.19 -10.93 26.99
N VAL A 238 -6.88 -11.19 25.72
CA VAL A 238 -6.25 -10.19 24.84
C VAL A 238 -7.18 -9.95 23.65
N ARG A 239 -7.71 -8.73 23.52
CA ARG A 239 -8.37 -8.30 22.28
C ARG A 239 -7.32 -8.26 21.17
N PRO A 240 -7.54 -8.84 19.98
CA PRO A 240 -6.70 -8.52 18.83
C PRO A 240 -6.87 -7.01 18.56
N GLN A 241 -5.78 -6.25 18.62
CA GLN A 241 -5.85 -4.85 18.24
C GLN A 241 -6.12 -4.78 16.74
N THR A 242 -7.16 -4.02 16.38
CA THR A 242 -7.51 -3.71 15.00
C THR A 242 -6.34 -3.02 14.33
N SER A 243 -5.79 -3.63 13.28
CA SER A 243 -4.79 -3.00 12.41
C SER A 243 -5.34 -1.69 11.85
N SER A 244 -4.72 -0.56 12.20
CA SER A 244 -5.02 0.73 11.60
C SER A 244 -4.81 0.64 10.08
N PRO A 245 -5.76 1.06 9.23
CA PRO A 245 -5.68 0.91 7.77
C PRO A 245 -4.76 1.94 7.11
N ASN A 246 -3.74 2.42 7.83
CA ASN A 246 -2.86 3.52 7.43
C ASN A 246 -1.39 3.06 7.37
N SER A 247 -1.16 1.83 6.91
CA SER A 247 0.14 1.37 6.44
C SER A 247 0.49 2.08 5.12
N GLN A 248 0.89 3.35 5.21
CA GLN A 248 1.65 3.95 4.12
C GLN A 248 2.91 3.09 3.92
N PRO A 249 3.25 2.69 2.68
CA PRO A 249 4.53 2.07 2.42
C PRO A 249 5.63 3.06 2.82
N LEU A 250 6.66 2.58 3.51
CA LEU A 250 7.84 3.36 3.86
C LEU A 250 8.44 3.95 2.58
N TYR A 251 8.21 5.25 2.36
CA TYR A 251 8.89 6.05 1.35
C TYR A 251 10.35 6.21 1.77
N ILE A 252 11.16 5.20 1.43
CA ILE A 252 12.61 5.32 1.47
C ILE A 252 12.99 6.23 0.29
N HIS A 253 13.15 7.52 0.56
CA HIS A 253 13.86 8.40 -0.37
C HIS A 253 15.27 7.84 -0.57
N PRO A 254 15.70 7.55 -1.82
CA PRO A 254 16.98 6.90 -2.07
C PRO A 254 18.17 7.74 -1.59
N GLU A 255 18.01 9.05 -1.38
CA GLU A 255 19.07 9.94 -0.90
C GLU A 255 19.43 9.76 0.58
N ARG A 256 18.59 9.10 1.40
CA ARG A 256 18.88 8.86 2.83
C ARG A 256 19.52 7.51 3.13
N SER A 257 19.57 6.61 2.15
CA SER A 257 20.29 5.35 2.23
C SER A 257 21.23 5.29 1.03
N GLY A 258 22.54 5.42 1.23
CA GLY A 258 23.57 5.38 0.17
C GLY A 258 23.63 4.09 -0.67
N VAL A 259 22.67 3.18 -0.49
CA VAL A 259 22.36 2.07 -1.39
C VAL A 259 21.50 2.59 -2.55
N CYS A 260 22.14 3.30 -3.48
CA CYS A 260 21.54 3.53 -4.79
C CYS A 260 21.35 2.16 -5.48
N ILE A 261 20.10 1.74 -5.68
CA ILE A 261 19.78 0.57 -6.51
C ILE A 261 19.98 1.01 -7.97
N THR A 262 21.23 1.09 -8.41
CA THR A 262 21.65 1.65 -9.72
C THR A 262 21.30 0.78 -10.92
N GLN A 263 20.70 -0.39 -10.71
CA GLN A 263 20.30 -1.31 -11.77
C GLN A 263 18.81 -1.68 -11.61
N PRO A 264 17.99 -1.55 -12.67
CA PRO A 264 16.59 -1.99 -12.65
C PRO A 264 16.51 -3.52 -12.46
N PHE A 265 15.39 -3.99 -11.90
CA PHE A 265 15.20 -5.41 -11.60
C PHE A 265 15.24 -6.32 -12.84
N LEU A 266 14.82 -5.79 -14.00
CA LEU A 266 15.03 -6.40 -15.31
C LEU A 266 15.81 -5.45 -16.23
N PRO A 267 16.63 -5.97 -17.16
CA PRO A 267 17.25 -5.14 -18.19
C PRO A 267 16.17 -4.51 -19.07
N LEU A 268 16.10 -3.18 -19.05
CA LEU A 268 15.20 -2.40 -19.90
C LEU A 268 15.73 -2.44 -21.34
N GLN A 269 15.04 -3.16 -22.22
CA GLN A 269 15.39 -3.28 -23.64
C GLN A 269 14.19 -2.89 -24.50
N VAL A 270 14.43 -2.09 -25.54
CA VAL A 270 13.39 -1.72 -26.51
C VAL A 270 13.24 -2.86 -27.53
N PRO A 271 12.02 -3.40 -27.75
CA PRO A 271 11.77 -4.37 -28.80
C PRO A 271 12.21 -3.83 -30.18
N PRO A 272 12.85 -4.63 -31.05
CA PRO A 272 13.16 -4.22 -32.41
C PRO A 272 11.88 -3.96 -33.20
N ALA A 273 11.94 -3.04 -34.17
CA ALA A 273 10.79 -2.72 -35.03
C ALA A 273 10.31 -3.96 -35.79
N LEU A 274 9.00 -4.22 -35.75
CA LEU A 274 8.37 -5.34 -36.46
C LEU A 274 8.17 -4.99 -37.94
N ALA A 275 8.44 -5.96 -38.82
CA ALA A 275 8.20 -5.83 -40.24
C ALA A 275 6.69 -5.67 -40.56
N ALA A 276 6.37 -5.09 -41.72
CA ALA A 276 4.99 -4.96 -42.20
C ALA A 276 4.27 -6.32 -42.33
N ASP A 277 5.02 -7.38 -42.66
CA ASP A 277 4.52 -8.75 -42.82
C ASP A 277 4.91 -9.66 -41.64
N ALA A 278 5.22 -9.08 -40.47
CA ALA A 278 5.57 -9.86 -39.27
C ALA A 278 4.42 -10.80 -38.87
N ALA A 279 4.78 -12.05 -38.59
CA ALA A 279 3.87 -13.11 -38.19
C ALA A 279 4.48 -13.88 -37.00
N PRO A 280 3.64 -14.48 -36.13
CA PRO A 280 4.13 -15.31 -35.03
C PRO A 280 4.90 -16.52 -35.56
N GLN A 281 5.99 -16.87 -34.87
CA GLN A 281 6.88 -17.98 -35.21
C GLN A 281 6.41 -19.29 -34.57
N ALA A 282 5.92 -19.24 -33.33
CA ALA A 282 5.33 -20.39 -32.64
C ALA A 282 3.87 -20.63 -33.08
N PRO A 283 3.50 -21.87 -33.49
CA PRO A 283 2.11 -22.22 -33.75
C PRO A 283 1.35 -22.46 -32.44
N GLU A 284 0.54 -21.47 -32.03
CA GLU A 284 -0.35 -21.54 -30.85
C GLU A 284 -1.81 -21.35 -31.30
N ASN A 285 -2.74 -22.09 -30.67
CA ASN A 285 -4.17 -21.78 -30.77
C ASN A 285 -4.57 -20.91 -29.57
N LEU A 286 -4.99 -19.68 -29.83
CA LEU A 286 -5.39 -18.72 -28.79
C LEU A 286 -6.78 -18.12 -29.08
N THR A 287 -7.38 -17.51 -28.07
CA THR A 287 -8.61 -16.73 -28.24
C THR A 287 -8.31 -15.25 -28.40
N LEU A 288 -9.18 -14.53 -29.11
CA LEU A 288 -9.11 -13.06 -29.23
C LEU A 288 -9.12 -12.36 -27.86
N ALA A 289 -9.86 -12.92 -26.89
CA ALA A 289 -9.86 -12.40 -25.52
C ALA A 289 -8.49 -12.56 -24.82
N GLN A 290 -7.75 -13.65 -25.09
CA GLN A 290 -6.38 -13.81 -24.60
C GLN A 290 -5.44 -12.81 -25.28
N LEU A 291 -5.54 -12.64 -26.61
CA LEU A 291 -4.73 -11.66 -27.35
C LEU A 291 -4.90 -10.24 -26.82
N VAL A 292 -6.15 -9.77 -26.72
CA VAL A 292 -6.50 -8.44 -26.19
C VAL A 292 -5.97 -8.26 -24.77
N ARG A 293 -6.21 -9.24 -23.88
CA ARG A 293 -5.74 -9.20 -22.48
C ARG A 293 -4.21 -9.11 -22.40
N ASP A 294 -3.50 -9.89 -23.21
CA ASP A 294 -2.04 -9.99 -23.14
C ASP A 294 -1.38 -8.71 -23.69
N LEU A 295 -1.93 -8.12 -24.77
CA LEU A 295 -1.48 -6.83 -25.33
C LEU A 295 -1.83 -5.62 -24.45
N GLN A 296 -2.99 -5.63 -23.79
CA GLN A 296 -3.39 -4.55 -22.88
C GLN A 296 -2.64 -4.60 -21.53
N LYS A 297 -2.11 -5.76 -21.13
CA LYS A 297 -1.39 -5.96 -19.86
C LYS A 297 -0.02 -6.62 -20.08
N PRO A 298 0.92 -5.95 -20.77
CA PRO A 298 2.20 -6.51 -21.19
C PRO A 298 3.06 -7.03 -20.02
N ALA A 299 3.15 -6.31 -18.89
CA ALA A 299 3.91 -6.75 -17.73
C ALA A 299 3.25 -7.96 -17.05
N SER A 300 1.91 -7.96 -16.92
CA SER A 300 1.18 -9.15 -16.42
C SER A 300 1.24 -10.34 -17.39
N ALA A 301 1.46 -10.12 -18.69
CA ALA A 301 1.60 -11.18 -19.68
C ALA A 301 3.01 -11.77 -19.68
N TYR A 302 4.05 -10.92 -19.65
CA TYR A 302 5.43 -11.31 -19.40
C TYR A 302 5.57 -12.10 -18.09
N ALA A 303 5.01 -11.58 -16.99
CA ALA A 303 5.03 -12.25 -15.69
C ALA A 303 4.37 -13.65 -15.74
N ARG A 304 3.23 -13.81 -16.44
CA ARG A 304 2.60 -15.12 -16.64
C ARG A 304 3.46 -16.08 -17.47
N ALA A 305 4.11 -15.61 -18.53
CA ALA A 305 5.00 -16.42 -19.37
C ALA A 305 6.23 -16.92 -18.59
N HIS A 306 6.76 -16.10 -17.69
CA HIS A 306 7.90 -16.44 -16.82
C HIS A 306 7.53 -17.04 -15.45
N HIS A 307 6.25 -17.40 -15.25
CA HIS A 307 5.73 -17.94 -13.97
C HIS A 307 5.97 -17.03 -12.73
N ILE A 308 6.11 -15.73 -12.94
CA ILE A 308 6.22 -14.72 -11.88
C ILE A 308 4.83 -14.42 -11.34
N ALA A 309 4.53 -14.92 -10.14
CA ALA A 309 3.27 -14.68 -9.47
C ALA A 309 3.34 -13.37 -8.65
N ASN A 310 2.65 -12.31 -9.10
CA ASN A 310 2.31 -11.18 -8.24
C ASN A 310 0.99 -11.47 -7.52
N THR A 311 1.06 -12.18 -6.40
CA THR A 311 -0.09 -12.37 -5.50
C THR A 311 -0.37 -11.07 -4.75
N ALA A 312 -1.29 -10.28 -5.28
CA ALA A 312 -1.88 -9.17 -4.53
C ALA A 312 -2.45 -9.69 -3.20
N ALA A 313 -2.46 -8.83 -2.17
CA ALA A 313 -3.04 -9.17 -0.88
C ALA A 313 -4.51 -9.62 -1.04
N GLU A 314 -4.92 -10.63 -0.27
CA GLU A 314 -6.29 -11.13 -0.31
C GLU A 314 -7.28 -10.00 -0.08
N THR A 315 -8.17 -9.77 -1.05
CA THR A 315 -9.30 -8.85 -0.88
C THR A 315 -10.22 -9.44 0.17
N LEU A 316 -10.18 -8.89 1.39
CA LEU A 316 -11.05 -9.29 2.48
C LEU A 316 -12.51 -9.26 2.00
N PRO A 317 -13.31 -10.31 2.27
CA PRO A 317 -14.71 -10.33 1.90
C PRO A 317 -15.46 -9.19 2.60
N GLU A 318 -16.38 -8.54 1.88
CA GLU A 318 -17.19 -7.45 2.42
C GLU A 318 -17.99 -7.95 3.63
N SER A 319 -17.89 -7.25 4.77
CA SER A 319 -18.55 -7.68 6.02
C SER A 319 -20.08 -7.51 6.01
N ARG A 320 -20.66 -6.97 4.93
CA ARG A 320 -22.08 -6.62 4.77
C ARG A 320 -22.48 -6.67 3.30
N GLU A 321 -23.77 -6.89 3.03
CA GLU A 321 -24.34 -6.74 1.69
C GLU A 321 -24.25 -5.27 1.21
N PRO A 322 -23.89 -5.01 -0.06
CA PRO A 322 -23.80 -3.66 -0.59
C PRO A 322 -25.18 -3.03 -0.79
N LEU A 323 -25.41 -1.88 -0.17
CA LEU A 323 -26.65 -1.09 -0.32
C LEU A 323 -26.75 -0.36 -1.68
N ALA A 324 -25.61 -0.19 -2.36
CA ALA A 324 -25.49 0.45 -3.67
C ALA A 324 -24.23 -0.06 -4.38
N LEU A 325 -24.20 0.10 -5.71
CA LEU A 325 -23.06 -0.31 -6.54
C LEU A 325 -21.97 0.76 -6.59
N TYR A 326 -20.72 0.34 -6.36
CA TYR A 326 -19.53 1.19 -6.36
C TYR A 326 -18.40 0.55 -7.18
N GLY A 327 -17.48 1.37 -7.70
CA GLY A 327 -16.23 0.91 -8.34
C GLY A 327 -16.44 -0.21 -9.38
N LEU A 328 -15.78 -1.35 -9.15
CA LEU A 328 -15.83 -2.53 -10.03
C LEU A 328 -17.25 -3.12 -10.15
N ASN A 329 -18.06 -3.08 -9.08
CA ASN A 329 -19.42 -3.64 -9.08
C ASN A 329 -20.32 -2.87 -10.05
N ASN A 330 -20.09 -1.56 -10.25
CA ASN A 330 -20.78 -0.80 -11.30
C ASN A 330 -20.46 -1.30 -12.70
N TRP A 331 -19.19 -1.62 -12.98
CA TRP A 331 -18.78 -2.12 -14.29
C TRP A 331 -19.30 -3.53 -14.54
N GLN A 332 -19.26 -4.41 -13.53
CA GLN A 332 -19.80 -5.77 -13.63
C GLN A 332 -21.32 -5.78 -13.88
N ALA A 333 -22.07 -4.94 -13.16
CA ALA A 333 -23.50 -4.76 -13.36
C ALA A 333 -23.86 -4.34 -14.81
N ASP A 334 -23.10 -3.40 -15.39
CA ASP A 334 -23.29 -2.99 -16.78
C ASP A 334 -22.88 -4.08 -17.79
N GLN A 335 -21.83 -4.87 -17.52
CA GLN A 335 -21.50 -6.02 -18.36
C GLN A 335 -22.63 -7.05 -18.41
N HIS A 336 -23.36 -7.27 -17.30
CA HIS A 336 -24.54 -8.14 -17.29
C HIS A 336 -25.71 -7.55 -18.10
N ILE A 337 -25.96 -6.23 -18.00
CA ILE A 337 -26.96 -5.56 -18.86
C ILE A 337 -26.58 -5.71 -20.34
N ILE A 338 -25.35 -5.36 -20.71
CA ILE A 338 -24.86 -5.42 -22.08
C ILE A 338 -25.01 -6.84 -22.62
N THR A 339 -24.52 -7.85 -21.90
CA THR A 339 -24.61 -9.26 -22.31
C THR A 339 -26.05 -9.69 -22.58
N ALA A 340 -27.00 -9.32 -21.70
CA ALA A 340 -28.41 -9.67 -21.87
C ALA A 340 -29.07 -8.94 -23.07
N LEU A 341 -28.65 -7.71 -23.37
CA LEU A 341 -29.12 -6.94 -24.53
C LEU A 341 -28.51 -7.44 -25.86
N GLU A 342 -27.21 -7.75 -25.88
CA GLU A 342 -26.53 -8.31 -27.07
C GLU A 342 -27.07 -9.71 -27.42
N GLN A 343 -27.53 -10.49 -26.43
CA GLN A 343 -28.19 -11.78 -26.62
C GLN A 343 -29.68 -11.69 -27.01
N ASN A 344 -30.24 -10.48 -27.19
CA ASN A 344 -31.66 -10.23 -27.43
C ASN A 344 -32.60 -10.90 -26.39
N HIS A 345 -32.19 -10.96 -25.11
CA HIS A 345 -32.93 -11.69 -24.08
C HIS A 345 -34.33 -11.07 -23.85
N PRO A 346 -35.43 -11.85 -23.84
CA PRO A 346 -36.80 -11.30 -23.88
C PRO A 346 -37.21 -10.53 -22.61
N ASN A 347 -36.68 -10.92 -21.45
CA ASN A 347 -36.85 -10.17 -20.20
C ASN A 347 -35.50 -10.04 -19.45
N PRO A 348 -34.66 -9.05 -19.80
CA PRO A 348 -33.33 -8.92 -19.21
C PRO A 348 -33.39 -8.51 -17.73
N ALA A 349 -34.37 -7.69 -17.32
CA ALA A 349 -34.54 -7.29 -15.93
C ALA A 349 -34.75 -8.50 -15.00
N ALA A 350 -35.66 -9.42 -15.35
CA ALA A 350 -35.93 -10.61 -14.54
C ALA A 350 -34.79 -11.65 -14.56
N HIS A 351 -33.91 -11.62 -15.57
CA HIS A 351 -32.69 -12.42 -15.60
C HIS A 351 -31.63 -11.85 -14.67
N ILE A 352 -31.32 -10.55 -14.82
CA ILE A 352 -30.25 -9.87 -14.08
C ILE A 352 -30.59 -9.77 -12.58
N ALA A 353 -31.86 -9.57 -12.23
CA ALA A 353 -32.33 -9.55 -10.83
C ALA A 353 -32.17 -10.88 -10.07
N ARG A 354 -31.76 -11.97 -10.74
CA ARG A 354 -31.42 -13.26 -10.11
C ARG A 354 -29.92 -13.44 -9.85
N LEU A 355 -29.09 -12.54 -10.39
CA LEU A 355 -27.64 -12.55 -10.20
C LEU A 355 -27.30 -11.79 -8.90
N PRO A 356 -26.24 -12.19 -8.16
CA PRO A 356 -25.75 -11.46 -6.98
C PRO A 356 -24.95 -10.21 -7.38
N ALA A 357 -25.43 -9.47 -8.39
CA ALA A 357 -24.76 -8.33 -9.02
C ALA A 357 -25.41 -6.97 -8.70
N TYR A 358 -26.55 -6.97 -8.00
CA TYR A 358 -27.31 -5.77 -7.60
C TYR A 358 -27.70 -5.86 -6.13
N PRO A 359 -27.84 -4.72 -5.42
CA PRO A 359 -28.38 -4.68 -4.05
C PRO A 359 -29.75 -5.33 -3.94
N GLY A 360 -30.05 -5.95 -2.79
CA GLY A 360 -31.39 -6.43 -2.49
C GLY A 360 -32.45 -5.32 -2.41
N GLY A 361 -33.72 -5.70 -2.60
CA GLY A 361 -34.88 -4.84 -2.36
C GLY A 361 -35.18 -3.80 -3.45
N ILE A 362 -36.04 -2.84 -3.11
CA ILE A 362 -36.63 -1.87 -4.05
C ILE A 362 -35.58 -0.92 -4.64
N SER A 363 -34.58 -0.51 -3.85
CA SER A 363 -33.49 0.37 -4.32
C SER A 363 -32.67 -0.28 -5.44
N GLY A 364 -32.31 -1.55 -5.30
CA GLY A 364 -31.60 -2.30 -6.34
C GLY A 364 -32.43 -2.53 -7.60
N GLN A 365 -33.75 -2.78 -7.44
CA GLN A 365 -34.67 -2.88 -8.58
C GLN A 365 -34.76 -1.57 -9.37
N ILE A 366 -34.96 -0.43 -8.70
CA ILE A 366 -34.97 0.90 -9.34
C ILE A 366 -33.64 1.17 -10.05
N GLN A 367 -32.50 0.85 -9.41
CA GLN A 367 -31.18 1.05 -10.01
C GLN A 367 -30.97 0.17 -11.26
N LEU A 368 -31.46 -1.08 -11.25
CA LEU A 368 -31.44 -1.98 -12.41
C LEU A 368 -32.31 -1.43 -13.54
N GLU A 369 -33.54 -1.02 -13.26
CA GLU A 369 -34.48 -0.49 -14.24
C GLU A 369 -33.95 0.79 -14.91
N GLN A 370 -33.39 1.72 -14.13
CA GLN A 370 -32.79 2.95 -14.63
C GLN A 370 -31.61 2.66 -15.57
N ARG A 371 -30.65 1.82 -15.15
CA ARG A 371 -29.48 1.47 -16.00
C ARG A 371 -29.90 0.71 -17.25
N LEU A 372 -30.84 -0.22 -17.12
CA LEU A 372 -31.38 -0.96 -18.26
C LEU A 372 -32.09 -0.03 -19.26
N ALA A 373 -32.79 1.00 -18.80
CA ALA A 373 -33.38 2.02 -19.66
C ALA A 373 -32.30 2.83 -20.41
N THR A 374 -31.22 3.25 -19.73
CA THR A 374 -30.08 3.92 -20.37
C THR A 374 -29.44 3.05 -21.46
N TYR A 375 -29.09 1.79 -21.17
CA TYR A 375 -28.47 0.93 -22.18
C TYR A 375 -29.43 0.51 -23.30
N ARG A 376 -30.75 0.46 -23.05
CA ARG A 376 -31.76 0.29 -24.13
C ARG A 376 -31.82 1.51 -25.06
N ALA A 377 -31.72 2.73 -24.54
CA ALA A 377 -31.64 3.92 -25.38
C ALA A 377 -30.39 3.86 -26.28
N ARG A 378 -29.22 3.56 -25.70
CA ARG A 378 -27.95 3.37 -26.43
C ARG A 378 -28.03 2.25 -27.49
N GLN A 379 -28.67 1.12 -27.14
CA GLN A 379 -28.95 0.03 -28.08
C GLN A 379 -29.81 0.52 -29.26
N GLN A 380 -30.88 1.28 -28.99
CA GLN A 380 -31.76 1.80 -30.04
C GLN A 380 -31.02 2.78 -30.97
N THR A 381 -30.16 3.65 -30.43
CA THR A 381 -29.30 4.54 -31.23
C THR A 381 -28.43 3.73 -32.19
N LEU A 382 -27.72 2.71 -31.69
CA LEU A 382 -26.85 1.85 -32.50
C LEU A 382 -27.63 1.05 -33.55
N LEU A 383 -28.78 0.46 -33.19
CA LEU A 383 -29.62 -0.28 -34.13
C LEU A 383 -30.14 0.62 -35.26
N THR A 384 -30.55 1.85 -34.92
CA THR A 384 -31.02 2.85 -35.88
C THR A 384 -29.91 3.26 -36.84
N GLN A 385 -28.71 3.60 -36.34
CA GLN A 385 -27.54 3.94 -37.18
C GLN A 385 -27.07 2.76 -38.04
N ALA A 386 -27.17 1.53 -37.52
CA ALA A 386 -26.78 0.32 -38.24
C ALA A 386 -27.81 -0.14 -39.29
N ASN A 387 -29.02 0.45 -39.31
CA ASN A 387 -30.20 -0.04 -40.05
C ASN A 387 -30.58 -1.50 -39.70
N LEU A 388 -30.47 -1.86 -38.42
CA LEU A 388 -30.78 -3.19 -37.89
C LEU A 388 -32.06 -3.15 -37.03
N THR A 389 -32.87 -4.21 -37.09
CA THR A 389 -34.07 -4.37 -36.26
C THR A 389 -33.83 -5.12 -34.95
N THR A 390 -32.78 -5.96 -34.91
CA THR A 390 -32.37 -6.77 -33.75
C THR A 390 -30.84 -6.80 -33.67
N TRP A 391 -30.30 -7.17 -32.51
CA TRP A 391 -28.85 -7.32 -32.36
C TRP A 391 -28.35 -8.53 -33.17
N PRO A 392 -27.25 -8.41 -33.92
CA PRO A 392 -26.77 -9.52 -34.75
C PRO A 392 -26.34 -10.70 -33.88
N ALA A 393 -26.67 -11.91 -34.32
CA ALA A 393 -26.25 -13.13 -33.65
C ALA A 393 -24.74 -13.34 -33.82
N HIS A 394 -24.04 -13.66 -32.73
CA HIS A 394 -22.63 -14.00 -32.79
C HIS A 394 -22.42 -15.51 -33.01
N ARG A 395 -21.38 -15.86 -33.76
CA ARG A 395 -20.90 -17.23 -33.98
C ARG A 395 -19.42 -17.30 -33.62
N GLU A 396 -19.02 -18.42 -33.03
CA GLU A 396 -17.60 -18.73 -32.85
C GLU A 396 -16.95 -19.03 -34.20
N GLN A 397 -15.89 -18.31 -34.53
CA GLN A 397 -15.14 -18.43 -35.78
C GLN A 397 -13.65 -18.61 -35.46
N ALA A 398 -13.01 -19.55 -36.16
CA ALA A 398 -11.57 -19.78 -36.10
C ALA A 398 -10.89 -19.12 -37.30
N LEU A 399 -9.99 -18.18 -37.04
CA LEU A 399 -9.23 -17.43 -38.04
C LEU A 399 -7.84 -18.06 -38.20
N PRO A 400 -7.54 -18.78 -39.30
CA PRO A 400 -6.21 -19.33 -39.54
C PRO A 400 -5.23 -18.20 -39.85
N PHE A 401 -4.18 -18.06 -39.04
CA PHE A 401 -3.15 -17.04 -39.25
C PHE A 401 -1.79 -17.62 -39.66
N ALA A 402 -1.49 -18.87 -39.30
CA ALA A 402 -0.34 -19.62 -39.78
C ALA A 402 -0.70 -21.11 -39.96
N GLU A 403 0.23 -21.90 -40.50
CA GLU A 403 0.06 -23.35 -40.58
C GLU A 403 -0.06 -23.93 -39.15
N HIS A 404 -1.13 -24.69 -38.89
CA HIS A 404 -1.46 -25.24 -37.56
C HIS A 404 -1.76 -24.22 -36.43
N ALA A 405 -1.96 -22.93 -36.74
CA ALA A 405 -2.26 -21.90 -35.74
C ALA A 405 -3.52 -21.09 -36.09
N SER A 406 -4.45 -21.00 -35.13
CA SER A 406 -5.75 -20.35 -35.31
C SER A 406 -6.14 -19.44 -34.13
N LEU A 407 -6.79 -18.33 -34.45
CA LEU A 407 -7.34 -17.38 -33.49
C LEU A 407 -8.85 -17.57 -33.40
N THR A 408 -9.34 -18.01 -32.24
CA THR A 408 -10.78 -18.22 -32.03
C THR A 408 -11.45 -16.97 -31.46
N ALA A 409 -12.54 -16.53 -32.07
CA ALA A 409 -13.27 -15.34 -31.67
C ALA A 409 -14.79 -15.51 -31.80
N LEU A 410 -15.55 -14.87 -30.92
CA LEU A 410 -17.01 -14.76 -31.00
C LEU A 410 -17.38 -13.49 -31.77
N LEU A 411 -17.77 -13.65 -33.04
CA LEU A 411 -17.91 -12.56 -34.02
C LEU A 411 -19.33 -12.54 -34.60
N PRO A 412 -19.84 -11.39 -35.07
CA PRO A 412 -21.21 -11.30 -35.58
C PRO A 412 -21.32 -12.03 -36.93
N ALA A 413 -22.33 -12.89 -37.05
CA ALA A 413 -22.66 -13.56 -38.30
C ALA A 413 -23.49 -12.65 -39.21
N ASP A 414 -23.19 -12.68 -40.51
CA ASP A 414 -24.08 -12.23 -41.60
C ASP A 414 -24.64 -10.80 -41.47
N SER A 415 -23.87 -9.87 -40.89
CA SER A 415 -24.21 -8.43 -40.80
C SER A 415 -23.21 -7.53 -41.52
N ALA A 416 -23.68 -6.44 -42.10
CA ALA A 416 -22.83 -5.37 -42.66
C ALA A 416 -22.30 -4.39 -41.59
N THR A 417 -22.96 -4.34 -40.43
CA THR A 417 -22.61 -3.44 -39.32
C THR A 417 -22.56 -4.20 -38.00
N TRP A 418 -21.52 -3.98 -37.21
CA TRP A 418 -21.37 -4.56 -35.88
C TRP A 418 -21.61 -3.49 -34.81
N PRO A 419 -22.81 -3.41 -34.22
CA PRO A 419 -23.06 -2.58 -33.05
C PRO A 419 -22.40 -3.20 -31.80
N ARG A 420 -21.85 -2.37 -30.92
CA ARG A 420 -21.21 -2.74 -29.65
C ARG A 420 -21.58 -1.74 -28.56
N LEU A 421 -21.95 -2.25 -27.38
CA LEU A 421 -22.08 -1.45 -26.16
C LEU A 421 -20.82 -1.58 -25.31
N SER A 422 -20.39 -0.50 -24.67
CA SER A 422 -19.31 -0.49 -23.69
C SER A 422 -19.81 -0.09 -22.30
N ALA A 423 -19.42 -0.84 -21.27
CA ALA A 423 -19.63 -0.47 -19.86
C ALA A 423 -18.59 0.56 -19.36
N SER A 424 -17.66 0.95 -20.23
CA SER A 424 -16.56 1.86 -19.91
C SER A 424 -16.70 3.13 -20.74
N ARG A 425 -16.11 4.21 -20.24
CA ARG A 425 -15.94 5.49 -20.94
C ARG A 425 -14.98 5.35 -22.13
N ALA A 426 -15.03 6.28 -23.08
CA ALA A 426 -14.05 6.36 -24.14
C ALA A 426 -12.65 6.60 -23.55
N LYS A 427 -11.74 5.63 -23.72
CA LYS A 427 -10.32 5.73 -23.35
C LYS A 427 -9.48 4.96 -24.37
N PRO A 428 -8.22 5.37 -24.66
CA PRO A 428 -7.32 4.71 -25.61
C PRO A 428 -7.27 3.18 -25.52
N LYS A 429 -7.19 2.63 -24.31
CA LYS A 429 -7.19 1.16 -24.09
C LYS A 429 -8.44 0.45 -24.59
N HIS A 430 -9.60 1.08 -24.50
CA HIS A 430 -10.85 0.53 -25.01
C HIS A 430 -10.91 0.65 -26.54
N HIS A 431 -10.43 1.77 -27.10
CA HIS A 431 -10.31 1.95 -28.56
C HIS A 431 -9.43 0.84 -29.17
N ALA A 432 -8.25 0.60 -28.59
CA ALA A 432 -7.34 -0.45 -29.04
C ALA A 432 -7.91 -1.88 -28.89
N ARG A 433 -8.71 -2.14 -27.85
CA ARG A 433 -9.47 -3.41 -27.74
C ARG A 433 -10.47 -3.57 -28.87
N TYR A 434 -11.33 -2.58 -29.10
CA TYR A 434 -12.35 -2.68 -30.14
C TYR A 434 -11.73 -2.67 -31.55
N TRP A 435 -10.55 -2.07 -31.73
CA TRP A 435 -9.74 -2.19 -32.94
C TRP A 435 -9.32 -3.64 -33.21
N LEU A 436 -8.78 -4.34 -32.21
CA LEU A 436 -8.42 -5.76 -32.33
C LEU A 436 -9.65 -6.64 -32.60
N GLU A 437 -10.79 -6.35 -31.97
CA GLU A 437 -12.08 -7.00 -32.28
C GLU A 437 -12.49 -6.75 -33.75
N HIS A 438 -12.39 -5.51 -34.24
CA HIS A 438 -12.72 -5.11 -35.61
C HIS A 438 -11.77 -5.70 -36.68
N LEU A 439 -10.47 -5.80 -36.39
CA LEU A 439 -9.50 -6.47 -37.26
C LEU A 439 -9.79 -7.97 -37.39
N ALA A 440 -10.06 -8.65 -36.27
CA ALA A 440 -10.44 -10.06 -36.28
C ALA A 440 -11.72 -10.30 -37.10
N TRP A 441 -12.71 -9.39 -36.99
CA TRP A 441 -13.92 -9.48 -37.79
C TRP A 441 -13.67 -9.25 -39.28
N ASN A 442 -12.99 -8.18 -39.69
CA ASN A 442 -12.73 -7.94 -41.12
C ASN A 442 -11.84 -9.03 -41.76
N ALA A 443 -10.94 -9.65 -40.98
CA ALA A 443 -10.13 -10.78 -41.44
C ALA A 443 -10.97 -12.02 -41.85
N THR A 444 -12.23 -12.14 -41.41
CA THR A 444 -13.15 -13.21 -41.85
C THR A 444 -13.60 -13.07 -43.31
N GLY A 445 -13.40 -11.90 -43.93
CA GLY A 445 -13.98 -11.55 -45.23
C GLY A 445 -15.19 -10.60 -45.13
N ALA A 446 -15.77 -10.41 -43.95
CA ALA A 446 -16.77 -9.37 -43.71
C ALA A 446 -16.14 -7.98 -43.96
N ARG A 447 -16.75 -7.16 -44.82
CA ARG A 447 -16.33 -5.76 -45.07
C ARG A 447 -17.22 -4.80 -44.27
N GLY A 448 -17.23 -4.96 -42.96
CA GLY A 448 -18.25 -4.38 -42.10
C GLY A 448 -17.79 -3.15 -41.31
N THR A 449 -18.74 -2.24 -41.03
CA THR A 449 -18.49 -1.09 -40.14
C THR A 449 -18.74 -1.51 -38.70
N THR A 450 -17.87 -1.16 -37.74
CA THR A 450 -18.18 -1.36 -36.31
C THR A 450 -18.60 -0.04 -35.68
N LEU A 451 -19.69 -0.04 -34.92
CA LEU A 451 -20.23 1.12 -34.21
C LEU A 451 -20.24 0.83 -32.71
N ILE A 452 -19.54 1.64 -31.91
CA ILE A 452 -19.40 1.44 -30.46
C ILE A 452 -20.01 2.64 -29.73
N HIS A 453 -20.88 2.38 -28.77
CA HIS A 453 -21.44 3.39 -27.87
C HIS A 453 -20.82 3.23 -26.47
N TYR A 454 -20.14 4.28 -26.00
CA TYR A 454 -19.49 4.30 -24.69
C TYR A 454 -20.42 4.74 -23.57
N ALA A 455 -19.99 4.52 -22.33
CA ALA A 455 -20.76 4.82 -21.12
C ALA A 455 -20.86 6.32 -20.78
N ASP A 456 -20.04 7.15 -21.43
CA ASP A 456 -20.05 8.62 -21.46
C ASP A 456 -20.72 9.19 -22.72
N ASP A 457 -21.45 8.34 -23.45
CA ASP A 457 -22.23 8.69 -24.65
C ASP A 457 -21.41 9.16 -25.86
N THR A 458 -20.08 8.95 -25.84
CA THR A 458 -19.25 8.99 -27.05
C THR A 458 -19.63 7.84 -28.00
N LEU A 459 -19.74 8.14 -29.30
CA LEU A 459 -19.82 7.15 -30.37
C LEU A 459 -18.48 7.04 -31.10
N LEU A 460 -18.03 5.81 -31.36
CA LEU A 460 -16.87 5.51 -32.18
C LEU A 460 -17.31 4.61 -33.35
N ARG A 461 -17.04 5.09 -34.56
CA ARG A 461 -17.24 4.36 -35.81
C ARG A 461 -15.88 3.90 -36.35
N LEU A 462 -15.78 2.61 -36.68
CA LEU A 462 -14.61 2.02 -37.34
C LEU A 462 -14.98 1.62 -38.77
N ALA A 463 -14.32 2.25 -39.75
CA ALA A 463 -14.55 2.05 -41.17
C ALA A 463 -14.05 0.67 -41.65
N PRO A 464 -14.74 0.00 -42.61
CA PRO A 464 -14.42 -1.37 -43.02
C PRO A 464 -13.04 -1.49 -43.69
N LEU A 465 -12.31 -2.56 -43.38
CA LEU A 465 -10.99 -2.85 -43.96
C LEU A 465 -11.03 -4.04 -44.94
N PRO A 466 -10.14 -4.09 -45.95
CA PRO A 466 -9.93 -5.30 -46.74
C PRO A 466 -9.42 -6.45 -45.87
N ALA A 467 -9.98 -7.66 -46.04
CA ALA A 467 -9.64 -8.82 -45.23
C ALA A 467 -8.13 -9.18 -45.22
N ALA A 468 -7.44 -8.98 -46.34
CA ALA A 468 -5.98 -9.20 -46.43
C ALA A 468 -5.19 -8.22 -45.54
N GLU A 469 -5.61 -6.96 -45.49
CA GLU A 469 -4.98 -5.91 -44.68
C GLU A 469 -5.31 -6.09 -43.19
N ALA A 470 -6.56 -6.45 -42.87
CA ALA A 470 -6.98 -6.79 -41.52
C ALA A 470 -6.21 -8.01 -40.97
N LEU A 471 -6.04 -9.06 -41.78
CA LEU A 471 -5.25 -10.24 -41.42
C LEU A 471 -3.75 -9.92 -41.28
N ARG A 472 -3.20 -9.02 -42.12
CA ARG A 472 -1.80 -8.56 -42.02
C ARG A 472 -1.56 -7.86 -40.68
N GLN A 473 -2.38 -6.87 -40.33
CA GLN A 473 -2.27 -6.17 -39.04
C GLN A 473 -2.49 -7.11 -37.85
N LEU A 474 -3.44 -8.04 -37.94
CA LEU A 474 -3.69 -9.04 -36.89
C LEU A 474 -2.46 -9.95 -36.65
N ARG A 475 -1.76 -10.35 -37.71
CA ARG A 475 -0.47 -11.09 -37.61
C ARG A 475 0.63 -10.27 -36.94
N GLN A 476 0.72 -8.97 -37.23
CA GLN A 476 1.67 -8.08 -36.54
C GLN A 476 1.39 -8.04 -35.03
N TRP A 477 0.12 -7.89 -34.61
CA TRP A 477 -0.27 -7.91 -33.19
C TRP A 477 -0.03 -9.27 -32.52
N LEU A 478 -0.15 -10.39 -33.25
CA LEU A 478 0.24 -11.71 -32.76
C LEU A 478 1.76 -11.84 -32.57
N ALA A 479 2.57 -11.26 -33.47
CA ALA A 479 4.02 -11.19 -33.31
C ALA A 479 4.44 -10.30 -32.11
N VAL A 480 3.73 -9.18 -31.87
CA VAL A 480 3.89 -8.38 -30.63
C VAL A 480 3.61 -9.25 -29.39
N ARG A 481 2.53 -10.07 -29.40
CA ARG A 481 2.20 -10.96 -28.28
C ARG A 481 3.29 -12.01 -28.03
N GLU A 482 3.85 -12.61 -29.07
CA GLU A 482 4.94 -13.57 -28.91
C GLU A 482 6.19 -12.90 -28.33
N TYR A 483 6.54 -11.72 -28.84
CA TYR A 483 7.69 -10.97 -28.36
C TYR A 483 7.56 -10.53 -26.89
N LEU A 484 6.38 -10.07 -26.46
CA LEU A 484 6.13 -9.65 -25.08
C LEU A 484 6.13 -10.79 -24.05
N GLN A 485 6.05 -12.04 -24.51
CA GLN A 485 6.20 -13.23 -23.65
C GLN A 485 7.67 -13.60 -23.44
N GLN A 486 8.56 -13.21 -24.35
CA GLN A 486 10.00 -13.49 -24.29
C GLN A 486 10.78 -12.36 -23.58
N THR A 487 10.31 -11.11 -23.74
CA THR A 487 10.94 -9.91 -23.19
C THR A 487 9.87 -8.91 -22.78
N LEU A 488 10.14 -8.06 -21.80
CA LEU A 488 9.15 -7.11 -21.30
C LEU A 488 8.82 -6.05 -22.36
N TRP A 489 7.55 -5.93 -22.73
CA TRP A 489 7.09 -4.92 -23.67
C TRP A 489 6.87 -3.55 -23.00
N LEU A 490 7.73 -2.58 -23.35
CA LEU A 490 7.81 -1.26 -22.71
C LEU A 490 6.98 -0.15 -23.39
N ALA A 491 6.09 -0.47 -24.33
CA ALA A 491 5.19 0.51 -24.98
C ALA A 491 3.73 0.24 -24.58
N PRO A 492 3.21 0.78 -23.46
CA PRO A 492 1.83 0.57 -23.04
C PRO A 492 0.82 0.96 -24.13
N LEU A 493 -0.08 0.04 -24.46
CA LEU A 493 -1.08 0.24 -25.52
C LEU A 493 -1.99 1.46 -25.25
N GLU A 494 -2.21 1.79 -23.98
CA GLU A 494 -2.98 2.97 -23.55
C GLU A 494 -2.25 4.31 -23.77
N LEU A 495 -0.93 4.30 -23.99
CA LEU A 495 -0.13 5.47 -24.33
C LEU A 495 0.06 5.69 -25.83
N MET A 496 -0.08 4.63 -26.66
CA MET A 496 0.20 4.74 -28.10
C MET A 496 -0.67 5.78 -28.81
N GLN A 497 -1.98 5.79 -28.56
CA GLN A 497 -2.89 6.78 -29.16
C GLN A 497 -2.55 8.23 -28.75
N PRO A 498 -2.52 8.60 -27.45
CA PRO A 498 -2.21 9.98 -27.06
C PRO A 498 -0.76 10.38 -27.40
N TYR A 499 0.17 9.43 -27.54
CA TYR A 499 1.52 9.70 -28.03
C TYR A 499 1.53 10.10 -29.52
N LEU A 500 0.74 9.43 -30.36
CA LEU A 500 0.55 9.80 -31.77
C LEU A 500 -0.16 11.14 -31.91
N GLU A 501 -1.25 11.36 -31.20
CA GLU A 501 -2.01 12.63 -31.19
C GLU A 501 -1.13 13.82 -30.72
N ALA A 502 -0.14 13.57 -29.85
CA ALA A 502 0.81 14.57 -29.41
C ALA A 502 1.90 14.92 -30.46
N LEU A 503 2.12 14.11 -31.50
CA LEU A 503 3.07 14.41 -32.57
C LEU A 503 2.63 15.62 -33.40
N ASP A 504 1.33 15.77 -33.64
CA ASP A 504 0.74 16.84 -34.45
C ASP A 504 0.62 18.18 -33.69
N SER A 505 1.14 18.26 -32.46
CA SER A 505 1.01 19.41 -31.58
C SER A 505 2.26 20.29 -31.55
N ASP A 506 2.05 21.60 -31.44
CA ASP A 506 3.05 22.52 -30.89
C ASP A 506 3.62 21.97 -29.57
N LYS A 507 4.95 21.91 -29.46
CA LYS A 507 5.72 21.32 -28.35
C LYS A 507 5.45 19.82 -28.10
N ALA A 508 5.37 19.02 -29.16
CA ALA A 508 5.21 17.56 -29.09
C ALA A 508 6.10 16.87 -28.03
N THR A 509 7.42 17.14 -28.01
CA THR A 509 8.37 16.49 -27.08
C THR A 509 8.06 16.75 -25.61
N ASP A 510 7.68 17.99 -25.26
CA ASP A 510 7.32 18.37 -23.88
C ASP A 510 6.05 17.61 -23.45
N LYS A 511 5.04 17.56 -24.33
CA LYS A 511 3.78 16.87 -24.09
C LYS A 511 3.96 15.36 -23.95
N GLN A 512 4.78 14.74 -24.79
CA GLN A 512 5.11 13.31 -24.71
C GLN A 512 5.86 12.98 -23.41
N THR A 513 6.81 13.81 -22.99
CA THR A 513 7.54 13.64 -21.73
C THR A 513 6.61 13.76 -20.52
N ALA A 514 5.71 14.74 -20.53
CA ALA A 514 4.70 14.92 -19.49
C ALA A 514 3.70 13.75 -19.44
N LEU A 515 3.24 13.24 -20.59
CA LEU A 515 2.35 12.09 -20.72
C LEU A 515 2.97 10.83 -20.11
N ILE A 516 4.24 10.54 -20.41
CA ILE A 516 4.93 9.36 -19.90
C ILE A 516 5.14 9.46 -18.39
N ARG A 517 5.55 10.63 -17.87
CA ARG A 517 5.69 10.85 -16.42
C ARG A 517 4.36 10.71 -15.67
N ALA A 518 3.30 11.34 -16.17
CA ALA A 518 1.96 11.21 -15.58
C ALA A 518 1.46 9.75 -15.54
N TRP A 519 1.83 8.92 -16.53
CA TRP A 519 1.52 7.48 -16.52
C TRP A 519 2.40 6.68 -15.55
N ILE A 520 3.68 7.03 -15.40
CA ILE A 520 4.57 6.43 -14.40
C ILE A 520 4.01 6.69 -12.99
N ASP A 521 3.56 7.92 -12.72
CA ASP A 521 3.04 8.35 -11.41
C ASP A 521 1.62 7.82 -11.10
N ASP A 522 0.77 7.53 -12.11
CA ASP A 522 -0.59 7.03 -11.87
C ASP A 522 -0.61 5.54 -11.52
N ASP A 523 -0.78 5.21 -10.24
CA ASP A 523 -0.95 3.83 -9.79
C ASP A 523 -2.38 3.28 -9.83
N ARG A 524 -3.39 4.11 -10.12
CA ARG A 524 -4.79 3.78 -9.92
C ARG A 524 -5.55 3.50 -11.21
N GLU A 525 -5.26 4.19 -12.31
CA GLU A 525 -5.96 3.98 -13.58
C GLU A 525 -5.18 3.16 -14.62
N LYS A 526 -3.90 2.86 -14.38
CA LYS A 526 -3.10 1.87 -15.13
C LYS A 526 -3.91 0.61 -15.42
N HIS A 527 -3.94 0.17 -16.68
CA HIS A 527 -4.68 -1.05 -17.02
C HIS A 527 -3.96 -2.34 -16.58
N ASP A 528 -2.63 -2.29 -16.56
CA ASP A 528 -1.77 -3.37 -16.09
C ASP A 528 -1.51 -3.24 -14.57
N SER A 529 -0.83 -4.21 -13.96
CA SER A 529 -0.48 -4.16 -12.54
C SER A 529 0.55 -3.06 -12.27
N GLY A 530 0.08 -1.94 -11.70
CA GLY A 530 0.96 -0.85 -11.23
C GLY A 530 2.03 -1.33 -10.24
N ASP A 531 1.72 -2.35 -9.42
CA ASP A 531 2.69 -2.97 -8.53
C ASP A 531 3.80 -3.72 -9.29
N LEU A 532 3.48 -4.53 -10.30
CA LEU A 532 4.51 -5.18 -11.15
C LEU A 532 5.42 -4.13 -11.78
N TRP A 533 4.81 -3.09 -12.34
CA TRP A 533 5.51 -1.96 -12.93
C TRP A 533 6.45 -1.27 -11.94
N ARG A 534 5.98 -0.91 -10.73
CA ARG A 534 6.86 -0.38 -9.66
C ARG A 534 8.02 -1.31 -9.32
N HIS A 535 7.83 -2.64 -9.24
CA HIS A 535 8.93 -3.57 -8.94
C HIS A 535 10.04 -3.57 -10.00
N LEU A 536 9.72 -3.23 -11.25
CA LEU A 536 10.70 -3.16 -12.33
C LEU A 536 11.65 -1.96 -12.22
N TRP A 537 11.15 -0.83 -11.69
CA TRP A 537 11.80 0.48 -11.85
C TRP A 537 12.11 1.26 -10.57
N ARG A 538 11.80 0.77 -9.35
CA ARG A 538 12.08 1.47 -8.08
C ARG A 538 13.48 2.09 -8.05
N GLY A 539 13.55 3.43 -8.00
CA GLY A 539 14.79 4.21 -7.99
C GLY A 539 15.40 4.57 -9.35
N ASN A 540 14.78 4.18 -10.47
CA ASN A 540 15.30 4.37 -11.85
C ASN A 540 14.24 4.93 -12.83
N GLU A 541 13.38 5.83 -12.35
CA GLU A 541 12.20 6.33 -13.07
C GLU A 541 12.54 7.10 -14.36
N ASP A 542 13.58 7.93 -14.37
CA ASP A 542 14.00 8.65 -15.59
C ASP A 542 14.54 7.71 -16.68
N ALA A 543 15.29 6.65 -16.30
CA ALA A 543 15.80 5.66 -17.23
C ALA A 543 14.66 4.83 -17.86
N LEU A 544 13.64 4.50 -17.06
CA LEU A 544 12.41 3.91 -17.55
C LEU A 544 11.67 4.87 -18.50
N ALA A 545 11.46 6.14 -18.11
CA ALA A 545 10.74 7.11 -18.93
C ALA A 545 11.38 7.27 -20.32
N ALA A 546 12.72 7.35 -20.38
CA ALA A 546 13.47 7.37 -21.62
C ALA A 546 13.29 6.09 -22.46
N THR A 547 13.23 4.91 -21.81
CA THR A 547 13.04 3.64 -22.52
C THR A 547 11.60 3.47 -23.03
N ILE A 548 10.59 3.89 -22.26
CA ILE A 548 9.19 3.94 -22.69
C ILE A 548 9.05 4.89 -23.88
N ALA A 549 9.68 6.07 -23.85
CA ALA A 549 9.68 7.00 -24.97
C ALA A 549 10.24 6.36 -26.24
N ALA A 550 11.42 5.73 -26.16
CA ALA A 550 12.02 5.03 -27.30
C ALA A 550 11.15 3.86 -27.82
N ALA A 551 10.49 3.12 -26.92
CA ALA A 551 9.55 2.06 -27.30
C ALA A 551 8.29 2.62 -27.97
N LEU A 552 7.74 3.74 -27.50
CA LEU A 552 6.60 4.41 -28.13
C LEU A 552 6.97 4.97 -29.52
N THR A 553 8.12 5.61 -29.68
CA THR A 553 8.62 6.05 -31.01
C THR A 553 8.69 4.89 -32.00
N THR A 554 9.09 3.71 -31.54
CA THR A 554 9.25 2.51 -32.40
C THR A 554 7.92 1.83 -32.71
N HIS A 555 7.01 1.73 -31.73
CA HIS A 555 5.86 0.82 -31.81
C HIS A 555 4.48 1.50 -31.85
N ALA A 556 4.35 2.77 -31.48
CA ALA A 556 3.09 3.51 -31.61
C ALA A 556 2.56 3.54 -33.06
N PRO A 557 3.38 3.60 -34.13
CA PRO A 557 2.88 3.54 -35.51
C PRO A 557 2.07 2.28 -35.87
N LEU A 558 2.18 1.18 -35.11
CA LEU A 558 1.31 -0.01 -35.27
C LEU A 558 -0.17 0.31 -35.02
N LEU A 559 -0.46 1.38 -34.29
CA LEU A 559 -1.81 1.87 -33.96
C LEU A 559 -2.28 3.01 -34.88
N GLN A 560 -1.44 3.52 -35.79
CA GLN A 560 -1.83 4.54 -36.77
C GLN A 560 -3.05 4.16 -37.63
N PRO A 561 -3.25 2.89 -38.05
CA PRO A 561 -4.45 2.50 -38.79
C PRO A 561 -5.75 2.71 -38.02
N LEU A 562 -5.74 2.57 -36.69
CA LEU A 562 -6.92 2.86 -35.86
C LEU A 562 -7.33 4.33 -36.03
N LEU A 563 -6.40 5.28 -35.82
CA LEU A 563 -6.66 6.71 -35.98
C LEU A 563 -7.14 7.07 -37.40
N THR A 564 -6.64 6.36 -38.41
CA THR A 564 -6.98 6.60 -39.82
C THR A 564 -8.36 6.06 -40.21
N HIS A 565 -8.84 5.01 -39.51
CA HIS A 565 -10.14 4.36 -39.77
C HIS A 565 -11.19 4.64 -38.68
N SER A 566 -10.87 5.45 -37.66
CA SER A 566 -11.79 5.86 -36.60
C SER A 566 -12.42 7.22 -36.86
N GLU A 567 -13.74 7.30 -36.68
CA GLU A 567 -14.49 8.54 -36.59
C GLU A 567 -15.17 8.60 -35.22
N THR A 568 -14.96 9.65 -34.45
CA THR A 568 -15.60 9.88 -33.14
C THR A 568 -16.62 11.01 -33.22
N SER A 569 -17.79 10.81 -32.62
CA SER A 569 -18.84 11.83 -32.52
C SER A 569 -19.55 11.73 -31.17
N ASP A 570 -20.00 12.86 -30.63
CA ASP A 570 -20.90 12.86 -29.46
C ASP A 570 -22.30 12.36 -29.88
N ALA A 571 -22.92 11.50 -29.06
CA ALA A 571 -24.32 11.16 -29.25
C ALA A 571 -25.21 12.32 -28.75
N VAL A 572 -25.81 13.04 -29.70
CA VAL A 572 -26.86 14.05 -29.46
C VAL A 572 -28.24 13.40 -29.46
#